data_AF-A0A2N2IJM4-F1
#
_entry.id   AF-A0A2N2IJM4-F1
#
_cell.length_a   1.000
_cell.length_b   1.000
_cell.length_c   1.000
_cell.angle_alpha   90.00
_cell.angle_beta   90.00
_cell.angle_gamma   90.00
#
_symmetry.space_group_name_H-M   'P 1'
#
loop_
_entity.id
_entity.type
_entity.pdbx_description
1 polymer ?
#
loop_
_entity_poly.entity_id
_entity_poly.type
_entity_poly.pdbx_seq_one_letter_code
_entity_poly.pdbx_strand_id
1 'polypeptide(L)'
;MFSGPAAAQTRNKEKARAHYEAAEKLYQKAEFRKALDDYLKVLDYIERDSIPEMYFNIAQCHRQLAEVEKALFYYRLFLSKSPTSPLRPEVEKHIAALEAERQKTTKPKGKVTIITEPPGATILIDTFEGVGVGVTPKVLEVEVGTHILVLRLENYKDITHQLVVEADKMVVVQHTLVQASGAEPVKTEDAKSLLTQDDTKKPGQVKTPEVPGTPPPVPFYSRWWFWTGVGATVVFAAATGYFGMQTLSLKKDWDDTGDPQKKSDGEDAR
;
A
#
# COMPACT_ATOMS: atom_id res chain seq x y z
N MET A 1 45.41 -11.71 -40.80
CA MET A 1 44.10 -12.32 -41.15
C MET A 1 43.02 -11.44 -40.55
N PHE A 2 42.27 -10.68 -41.36
CA PHE A 2 41.14 -9.89 -40.85
C PHE A 2 39.91 -10.78 -40.76
N SER A 3 39.31 -10.92 -39.58
CA SER A 3 38.01 -11.59 -39.43
C SER A 3 36.92 -10.70 -40.04
N GLY A 4 36.19 -11.24 -41.03
CA GLY A 4 35.12 -10.51 -41.72
C GLY A 4 33.81 -10.41 -40.91
N PRO A 5 32.87 -9.53 -41.33
CA PRO A 5 31.61 -9.26 -40.63
C PRO A 5 30.74 -10.50 -40.41
N ALA A 6 30.77 -11.49 -41.31
CA ALA A 6 30.05 -12.75 -41.15
C ALA A 6 30.55 -13.57 -39.94
N ALA A 7 31.87 -13.59 -39.68
CA ALA A 7 32.44 -14.30 -38.54
C ALA A 7 32.09 -13.61 -37.21
N ALA A 8 32.01 -12.28 -37.20
CA ALA A 8 31.55 -11.51 -36.04
C ALA A 8 30.06 -11.76 -35.74
N GLN A 9 29.21 -11.82 -36.77
CA GLN A 9 27.78 -12.10 -36.62
C GLN A 9 27.52 -13.52 -36.10
N THR A 10 28.26 -14.53 -36.57
CA THR A 10 28.18 -15.90 -36.03
C THR A 10 28.56 -15.94 -34.55
N ARG A 11 29.68 -15.30 -34.19
CA ARG A 11 30.13 -15.21 -32.79
C ARG A 11 29.10 -14.51 -31.89
N ASN A 12 28.44 -13.46 -32.38
CA ASN A 12 27.40 -12.77 -31.60
C ASN A 12 26.15 -13.66 -31.41
N LYS A 13 25.72 -14.40 -32.43
CA LYS A 13 24.62 -15.36 -32.31
C LYS A 13 24.94 -16.48 -31.31
N GLU A 14 26.18 -16.96 -31.26
CA GLU A 14 26.62 -17.95 -30.26
C GLU A 14 26.56 -17.38 -28.83
N LYS A 15 27.03 -16.15 -28.62
CA LYS A 15 26.95 -15.49 -27.31
C LYS A 15 25.50 -15.27 -26.87
N ALA A 16 24.65 -14.78 -27.78
CA ALA A 16 23.22 -14.62 -27.55
C ALA A 16 22.56 -15.93 -27.13
N ARG A 17 22.87 -17.02 -27.85
CA ARG A 17 22.37 -18.36 -27.51
C ARG A 17 22.82 -18.81 -26.13
N ALA A 18 24.08 -18.60 -25.77
CA ALA A 18 24.59 -18.97 -24.45
C ALA A 18 23.86 -18.23 -23.32
N HIS A 19 23.61 -16.93 -23.47
CA HIS A 19 22.82 -16.16 -22.51
C HIS A 19 21.36 -16.61 -22.45
N TYR A 20 20.74 -16.88 -23.59
CA TYR A 20 19.38 -17.41 -23.64
C TYR A 20 19.26 -18.76 -22.90
N GLU A 21 20.16 -19.70 -23.17
CA GLU A 21 20.16 -21.01 -22.51
C GLU A 21 20.42 -20.90 -20.99
N ALA A 22 21.25 -19.94 -20.56
CA ALA A 22 21.45 -19.64 -19.15
C ALA A 22 20.18 -19.08 -18.50
N ALA A 23 19.53 -18.13 -19.18
CA ALA A 23 18.27 -17.52 -18.72
C ALA A 23 17.15 -18.55 -18.59
N GLU A 24 16.98 -19.46 -19.54
CA GLU A 24 15.98 -20.54 -19.48
C GLU A 24 16.20 -21.46 -18.25
N LYS A 25 17.45 -21.83 -17.97
CA LYS A 25 17.79 -22.63 -16.76
C LYS A 25 17.46 -21.88 -15.47
N LEU A 26 17.72 -20.57 -15.44
CA LEU A 26 17.39 -19.73 -14.28
C LEU A 26 15.87 -19.54 -14.14
N TYR A 27 15.17 -19.37 -15.26
CA TYR A 27 13.71 -19.25 -15.30
C TYR A 27 13.03 -20.51 -14.75
N GLN A 28 13.49 -21.69 -15.17
CA GLN A 28 12.98 -22.98 -14.66
C GLN A 28 13.20 -23.16 -13.15
N LYS A 29 14.25 -22.53 -12.60
CA LYS A 29 14.52 -22.51 -11.15
C LYS A 29 13.75 -21.42 -10.39
N ALA A 30 12.87 -20.69 -11.07
CA ALA A 30 12.19 -19.50 -10.54
C ALA A 30 13.15 -18.37 -10.10
N GLU A 31 14.40 -18.38 -10.58
CA GLU A 31 15.36 -17.29 -10.35
C GLU A 31 15.14 -16.15 -11.34
N PHE A 32 13.92 -15.60 -11.37
CA PHE A 32 13.43 -14.71 -12.43
C PHE A 32 14.25 -13.44 -12.61
N ARG A 33 14.82 -12.89 -11.52
CA ARG A 33 15.69 -11.69 -11.60
C ARG A 33 16.98 -11.98 -12.36
N LYS A 34 17.63 -13.12 -12.09
CA LYS A 34 18.86 -13.51 -12.81
C LYS A 34 18.54 -13.93 -14.24
N ALA A 35 17.42 -14.62 -14.46
CA ALA A 35 16.95 -14.96 -15.80
C ALA A 35 16.72 -13.71 -16.65
N LEU A 36 16.09 -12.68 -16.07
CA LEU A 36 15.91 -11.37 -16.71
C LEU A 36 17.24 -10.74 -17.11
N ASP A 37 18.24 -10.73 -16.21
CA ASP A 37 19.57 -10.18 -16.50
C ASP A 37 20.21 -10.87 -17.72
N ASP A 38 20.11 -12.20 -17.83
CA ASP A 38 20.64 -12.93 -18.97
C ASP A 38 19.79 -12.75 -20.24
N TYR A 39 18.46 -12.67 -20.16
CA TYR A 39 17.62 -12.33 -21.32
C TYR A 39 17.94 -10.94 -21.87
N LEU A 40 18.21 -9.95 -21.01
CA LEU A 40 18.60 -8.62 -21.45
C LEU A 40 19.93 -8.62 -22.21
N LYS A 41 20.91 -9.42 -21.78
CA LYS A 41 22.20 -9.56 -22.49
C LYS A 41 22.04 -10.14 -23.90
N VAL A 42 20.98 -10.92 -24.16
CA VAL A 42 20.68 -11.38 -25.53
C VAL A 42 20.49 -10.19 -26.48
N LEU A 43 19.85 -9.12 -25.99
CA LEU A 43 19.60 -7.89 -26.75
C LEU A 43 20.86 -7.03 -26.98
N ASP A 44 21.99 -7.36 -26.32
CA ASP A 44 23.28 -6.72 -26.56
C ASP A 44 24.02 -7.34 -27.76
N TYR A 45 23.66 -8.57 -28.14
CA TYR A 45 24.31 -9.34 -29.20
C TYR A 45 23.47 -9.44 -30.47
N ILE A 46 22.15 -9.39 -30.35
CA ILE A 46 21.21 -9.48 -31.48
C ILE A 46 20.37 -8.21 -31.51
N GLU A 47 20.18 -7.69 -32.72
CA GLU A 47 19.29 -6.55 -32.96
C GLU A 47 17.88 -6.85 -32.45
N ARG A 48 17.38 -5.90 -31.66
CA ARG A 48 16.08 -5.90 -31.00
C ARG A 48 14.89 -6.18 -31.91
N ASP A 49 14.98 -5.83 -33.19
CA ASP A 49 13.91 -6.04 -34.17
C ASP A 49 13.95 -7.45 -34.81
N SER A 50 15.07 -8.17 -34.67
CA SER A 50 15.24 -9.52 -35.24
C SER A 50 14.72 -10.65 -34.35
N ILE A 51 14.45 -10.37 -33.07
CA ILE A 51 14.01 -11.37 -32.07
C ILE A 51 12.90 -10.84 -31.16
N PRO A 52 11.72 -10.50 -31.69
CA PRO A 52 10.62 -10.00 -30.87
C PRO A 52 10.22 -10.93 -29.73
N GLU A 53 10.35 -12.25 -29.91
CA GLU A 53 10.04 -13.28 -28.89
C GLU A 53 10.79 -13.03 -27.57
N MET A 54 11.95 -12.37 -27.61
CA MET A 54 12.68 -12.01 -26.41
C MET A 54 11.88 -11.09 -25.47
N TYR A 55 11.08 -10.18 -26.03
CA TYR A 55 10.24 -9.28 -25.24
C TYR A 55 9.16 -10.04 -24.47
N PHE A 56 8.62 -11.13 -25.04
CA PHE A 56 7.68 -11.98 -24.33
C PHE A 56 8.35 -12.60 -23.10
N ASN A 57 9.53 -13.23 -23.24
CA ASN A 57 10.22 -13.85 -22.11
C ASN A 57 10.62 -12.83 -21.02
N ILE A 58 11.10 -11.65 -21.41
CA ILE A 58 11.38 -10.55 -20.49
C ILE A 58 10.10 -10.11 -19.76
N ALA A 59 8.97 -9.99 -20.45
CA ALA A 59 7.69 -9.65 -19.84
C ALA A 59 7.21 -10.73 -18.86
N GLN A 60 7.37 -12.02 -19.20
CA GLN A 60 7.05 -13.13 -18.29
C GLN A 60 7.90 -13.04 -17.00
N CYS A 61 9.19 -12.71 -17.09
CA CYS A 61 10.04 -12.49 -15.90
C CYS A 61 9.51 -11.34 -15.03
N HIS A 62 9.21 -10.18 -15.63
CA HIS A 62 8.66 -9.05 -14.87
C HIS A 62 7.32 -9.38 -14.21
N ARG A 63 6.45 -10.14 -14.89
CA ARG A 63 5.20 -10.63 -14.32
C ARG A 63 5.43 -11.48 -13.07
N GLN A 64 6.37 -12.43 -13.14
CA GLN A 64 6.70 -13.30 -12.01
C GLN A 64 7.35 -12.55 -10.83
N LEU A 65 8.00 -11.41 -11.12
CA LEU A 65 8.56 -10.51 -10.12
C LEU A 65 7.55 -9.48 -9.57
N ALA A 66 6.27 -9.56 -9.98
CA ALA A 66 5.22 -8.58 -9.66
C ALA A 66 5.57 -7.13 -10.08
N GLU A 67 6.45 -6.96 -11.08
CA GLU A 67 6.82 -5.66 -11.64
C GLU A 67 5.82 -5.28 -12.76
N VAL A 68 4.58 -5.03 -12.36
CA VAL A 68 3.39 -4.89 -13.24
C VAL A 68 3.63 -3.96 -14.43
N GLU A 69 4.14 -2.74 -14.19
CA GLU A 69 4.30 -1.74 -15.26
C GLU A 69 5.33 -2.15 -16.32
N LYS A 70 6.42 -2.79 -15.88
CA LYS A 70 7.45 -3.27 -16.83
C LYS A 70 6.94 -4.47 -17.62
N ALA A 71 6.20 -5.37 -16.98
CA ALA A 71 5.57 -6.48 -17.68
C ALA A 71 4.61 -5.99 -18.78
N LEU A 72 3.73 -5.03 -18.45
CA LEU A 72 2.83 -4.39 -19.41
C LEU A 72 3.58 -3.73 -20.57
N PHE A 73 4.66 -3.00 -20.29
CA PHE A 73 5.49 -2.38 -21.31
C PHE A 73 6.03 -3.41 -22.31
N TYR A 74 6.68 -4.47 -21.82
CA TYR A 74 7.31 -5.47 -22.69
C TYR A 74 6.31 -6.34 -23.46
N TYR A 75 5.15 -6.68 -22.88
CA TYR A 75 4.08 -7.36 -23.63
C TYR A 75 3.52 -6.50 -24.76
N ARG A 76 3.28 -5.20 -24.50
CA ARG A 76 2.83 -4.28 -25.55
C ARG A 76 3.90 -4.07 -26.61
N LEU A 77 5.17 -4.02 -26.22
CA LEU A 77 6.29 -3.95 -27.15
C LEU A 77 6.35 -5.20 -28.04
N PHE A 78 6.16 -6.38 -27.47
CA PHE A 78 6.04 -7.63 -28.24
C PHE A 78 4.93 -7.56 -29.29
N LEU A 79 3.71 -7.18 -28.90
CA LEU A 79 2.57 -7.08 -29.84
C LEU A 79 2.75 -6.00 -30.91
N SER A 80 3.47 -4.92 -30.57
CA SER A 80 3.82 -3.86 -31.53
C SER A 80 4.78 -4.36 -32.61
N LYS A 81 5.77 -5.19 -32.22
CA LYS A 81 6.80 -5.73 -33.12
C LYS A 81 6.33 -6.97 -33.88
N SER A 82 5.49 -7.79 -33.26
CA SER A 82 4.96 -9.02 -33.83
C SER A 82 3.43 -9.05 -33.70
N PRO A 83 2.72 -8.18 -34.43
CA PRO A 83 1.27 -8.14 -34.37
C PRO A 83 0.73 -9.54 -34.71
N THR A 84 1.07 -10.13 -35.86
CA THR A 84 0.52 -11.41 -36.32
C THR A 84 1.03 -12.66 -35.58
N SER A 85 1.68 -12.51 -34.42
CA SER A 85 2.21 -13.64 -33.65
C SER A 85 1.10 -14.61 -33.19
N PRO A 86 1.34 -15.94 -33.23
CA PRO A 86 0.43 -16.92 -32.62
C PRO A 86 0.32 -16.77 -31.10
N LEU A 87 1.29 -16.13 -30.44
CA LEU A 87 1.25 -15.86 -29.00
C LEU A 87 0.36 -14.66 -28.63
N ARG A 88 -0.16 -13.90 -29.62
CA ARG A 88 -0.99 -12.71 -29.36
C ARG A 88 -2.11 -12.97 -28.35
N PRO A 89 -2.96 -14.02 -28.47
CA PRO A 89 -4.06 -14.22 -27.55
C PRO A 89 -3.61 -14.46 -26.10
N GLU A 90 -2.47 -15.13 -25.91
CA GLU A 90 -1.88 -15.35 -24.58
C GLU A 90 -1.35 -14.04 -23.99
N VAL A 91 -0.68 -13.23 -24.81
CA VAL A 91 -0.14 -11.93 -24.38
C VAL A 91 -1.24 -10.95 -24.03
N GLU A 92 -2.31 -10.87 -24.82
CA GLU A 92 -3.47 -10.04 -24.52
C GLU A 92 -4.14 -10.44 -23.20
N LYS A 93 -4.25 -11.75 -22.93
CA LYS A 93 -4.74 -12.25 -21.63
C LYS A 93 -3.84 -11.81 -20.47
N HIS A 94 -2.53 -11.87 -20.63
CA HIS A 94 -1.59 -11.38 -19.60
C HIS A 94 -1.70 -9.88 -19.39
N ILE A 95 -1.81 -9.08 -20.45
CA ILE A 95 -2.02 -7.63 -20.36
C ILE A 95 -3.31 -7.34 -19.60
N ALA A 96 -4.43 -7.97 -19.95
CA ALA A 96 -5.71 -7.74 -19.28
C ALA A 96 -5.66 -8.07 -17.78
N ALA A 97 -5.01 -9.17 -17.41
CA ALA A 97 -4.84 -9.55 -16.00
C ALA A 97 -3.98 -8.53 -15.23
N LEU A 98 -2.88 -8.09 -15.82
CA LEU A 98 -1.99 -7.09 -15.23
C LEU A 98 -2.63 -5.70 -15.15
N GLU A 99 -3.44 -5.31 -16.12
CA GLU A 99 -4.19 -4.06 -16.07
C GLU A 99 -5.24 -4.08 -14.95
N ALA A 100 -5.92 -5.20 -14.74
CA ALA A 100 -6.83 -5.37 -13.62
C ALA A 100 -6.09 -5.32 -12.26
N GLU A 101 -4.91 -5.92 -12.17
CA GLU A 101 -4.06 -5.82 -10.98
C GLU A 101 -3.58 -4.38 -10.73
N ARG A 102 -3.15 -3.68 -11.79
CA ARG A 102 -2.78 -2.28 -11.74
C ARG A 102 -3.93 -1.43 -11.22
N GLN A 103 -5.14 -1.61 -11.75
CA GLN A 103 -6.32 -0.85 -11.31
C GLN A 103 -6.69 -1.13 -9.85
N LYS A 104 -6.48 -2.34 -9.34
CA LYS A 104 -6.69 -2.67 -7.92
C LYS A 104 -5.69 -1.97 -7.00
N THR A 105 -4.46 -1.74 -7.48
CA THR A 105 -3.36 -1.17 -6.69
C THR A 105 -3.26 0.35 -6.83
N THR A 106 -3.64 0.92 -7.97
CA THR A 106 -3.75 2.37 -8.16
C THR A 106 -5.12 2.82 -7.69
N LYS A 107 -5.21 3.39 -6.47
CA LYS A 107 -6.44 4.07 -6.06
C LYS A 107 -6.74 5.21 -7.06
N PRO A 108 -8.01 5.43 -7.44
CA PRO A 108 -8.36 6.57 -8.27
C PRO A 108 -7.88 7.86 -7.59
N LYS A 109 -7.61 8.91 -8.35
CA LYS A 109 -7.20 10.22 -7.81
C LYS A 109 -8.28 11.27 -8.07
N GLY A 110 -8.45 12.20 -7.14
CA GLY A 110 -9.25 13.40 -7.30
C GLY A 110 -8.38 14.65 -7.42
N LYS A 111 -8.94 15.73 -7.96
CA LYS A 111 -8.24 17.02 -8.07
C LYS A 111 -8.59 17.90 -6.88
N VAL A 112 -7.58 18.40 -6.19
CA VAL A 112 -7.77 19.24 -5.00
C VAL A 112 -7.06 20.57 -5.24
N THR A 113 -7.81 21.66 -5.21
CA THR A 113 -7.27 23.01 -5.28
C THR A 113 -7.15 23.57 -3.88
N ILE A 114 -5.94 23.92 -3.46
CA ILE A 114 -5.66 24.40 -2.11
C ILE A 114 -5.21 25.85 -2.20
N ILE A 115 -5.93 26.71 -1.47
CA ILE A 115 -5.72 28.17 -1.45
C ILE A 115 -5.58 28.59 0.01
N THR A 116 -4.58 29.42 0.32
CA THR A 116 -4.47 30.06 1.63
C THR A 116 -4.31 31.56 1.52
N GLU A 117 -4.71 32.24 2.59
CA GLU A 117 -4.44 33.66 2.80
C GLU A 117 -3.67 33.86 4.12
N PRO A 118 -2.41 34.33 4.08
CA PRO A 118 -1.61 34.65 2.89
C PRO A 118 -1.21 33.40 2.06
N PRO A 119 -0.85 33.60 0.77
CA PRO A 119 -0.30 32.53 -0.07
C PRO A 119 1.11 32.13 0.37
N GLY A 120 1.60 31.00 -0.15
CA GLY A 120 2.94 30.48 0.14
C GLY A 120 3.01 29.47 1.28
N ALA A 121 1.86 29.02 1.79
CA ALA A 121 1.80 27.99 2.82
C ALA A 121 2.27 26.65 2.25
N THR A 122 3.17 25.97 2.95
CA THR A 122 3.59 24.61 2.64
C THR A 122 2.43 23.65 2.87
N ILE A 123 2.16 22.82 1.87
CA ILE A 123 1.09 21.83 1.86
C ILE A 123 1.71 20.47 2.22
N LEU A 124 1.20 19.81 3.25
CA LEU A 124 1.53 18.42 3.57
C LEU A 124 0.25 17.58 3.55
N ILE A 125 0.33 16.35 3.02
CA ILE A 125 -0.80 15.42 2.92
C ILE A 125 -0.39 14.10 3.55
N ASP A 126 -1.17 13.62 4.51
CA ASP A 126 -0.95 12.40 5.31
C ASP A 126 0.38 12.37 6.08
N THR A 127 1.03 13.53 6.19
CA THR A 127 2.24 13.77 6.96
C THR A 127 2.11 15.10 7.71
N PHE A 128 2.69 15.15 8.91
CA PHE A 128 2.80 16.37 9.74
C PHE A 128 4.20 17.02 9.67
N GLU A 129 5.17 16.31 9.06
CA GLU A 129 6.59 16.69 9.01
C GLU A 129 7.26 16.20 7.71
N GLY A 130 8.25 16.96 7.23
CA GLY A 130 9.03 16.61 6.04
C GLY A 130 8.84 17.58 4.87
N VAL A 131 9.23 17.13 3.68
CA VAL A 131 9.12 17.92 2.45
C VAL A 131 7.65 17.94 2.01
N GLY A 132 7.04 19.12 2.03
CA GLY A 132 5.67 19.29 1.56
C GLY A 132 5.49 18.99 0.07
N VAL A 133 4.27 18.69 -0.33
CA VAL A 133 3.89 18.39 -1.73
C VAL A 133 3.83 19.65 -2.61
N GLY A 134 4.00 20.84 -2.02
CA GLY A 134 4.11 22.13 -2.69
C GLY A 134 3.76 23.30 -1.78
N VAL A 135 3.56 24.48 -2.37
CA VAL A 135 3.10 25.69 -1.68
C VAL A 135 1.80 26.21 -2.30
N THR A 136 0.96 26.87 -1.52
CA THR A 136 -0.32 27.44 -1.97
C THR A 136 -0.13 28.76 -2.75
N PRO A 137 -1.02 29.08 -3.72
CA PRO A 137 -2.10 28.26 -4.26
C PRO A 137 -1.61 27.14 -5.19
N LYS A 138 -2.12 25.91 -5.06
CA LYS A 138 -1.73 24.78 -5.92
C LYS A 138 -2.86 23.77 -6.14
N VAL A 139 -2.91 23.22 -7.35
CA VAL A 139 -3.76 22.07 -7.70
C VAL A 139 -2.95 20.79 -7.53
N LEU A 140 -3.50 19.83 -6.81
CA LEU A 140 -2.90 18.53 -6.52
C LEU A 140 -3.80 17.39 -6.97
N GLU A 141 -3.19 16.30 -7.43
CA GLU A 141 -3.87 15.03 -7.65
C GLU A 141 -3.63 14.14 -6.43
N VAL A 142 -4.67 13.95 -5.63
CA VAL A 142 -4.62 13.21 -4.37
C VAL A 142 -5.38 11.90 -4.55
N GLU A 143 -4.93 10.82 -3.92
CA GLU A 143 -5.69 9.56 -3.93
C GLU A 143 -7.11 9.77 -3.40
N VAL A 144 -8.04 8.93 -3.85
CA VAL A 144 -9.41 8.93 -3.36
C VAL A 144 -9.43 8.28 -1.99
N GLY A 145 -10.10 8.95 -1.06
CA GLY A 145 -10.13 8.53 0.33
C GLY A 145 -10.14 9.72 1.28
N THR A 146 -9.96 9.41 2.55
CA THR A 146 -9.85 10.40 3.61
C THR A 146 -8.37 10.69 3.84
N HIS A 147 -8.00 11.95 3.67
CA HIS A 147 -6.64 12.46 3.80
C HIS A 147 -6.59 13.52 4.90
N ILE A 148 -5.41 13.66 5.51
CA ILE A 148 -5.15 14.77 6.45
C ILE A 148 -4.28 15.80 5.74
N LEU A 149 -4.84 16.99 5.52
CA LEU A 149 -4.14 18.14 4.97
C LEU A 149 -3.58 18.99 6.10
N VAL A 150 -2.29 19.29 6.05
CA VAL A 150 -1.62 20.24 6.95
C VAL A 150 -1.11 21.43 6.14
N LEU A 151 -1.42 22.63 6.60
CA LEU A 151 -0.97 23.89 6.00
C LEU A 151 -0.06 24.60 7.00
N ARG A 152 1.19 24.84 6.60
CA ARG A 152 2.22 25.47 7.44
C ARG A 152 2.79 26.69 6.75
N LEU A 153 2.90 27.80 7.48
CA LEU A 153 3.60 29.00 7.04
C LEU A 153 4.41 29.56 8.21
N GLU A 154 5.60 30.05 7.93
CA GLU A 154 6.49 30.61 8.95
C GLU A 154 5.82 31.76 9.71
N ASN A 155 5.89 31.75 11.05
CA ASN A 155 5.21 32.69 11.94
C ASN A 155 3.67 32.62 11.91
N TYR A 156 3.08 31.55 11.37
CA TYR A 156 1.65 31.25 11.45
C TYR A 156 1.40 29.94 12.20
N LYS A 157 0.19 29.80 12.75
CA LYS A 157 -0.26 28.54 13.34
C LYS A 157 -0.56 27.53 12.24
N ASP A 158 -0.08 26.30 12.41
CA ASP A 158 -0.40 25.18 11.52
C ASP A 158 -1.90 24.90 11.51
N ILE A 159 -2.47 24.70 10.33
CA ILE A 159 -3.87 24.26 10.16
C ILE A 159 -3.85 22.79 9.78
N THR A 160 -4.71 21.99 10.43
CA THR A 160 -5.00 20.60 10.05
C THR A 160 -6.44 20.49 9.58
N HIS A 161 -6.67 19.95 8.39
CA HIS A 161 -7.98 19.79 7.78
C HIS A 161 -8.16 18.36 7.26
N GLN A 162 -9.25 17.70 7.66
CA GLN A 162 -9.61 16.39 7.11
C GLN A 162 -10.25 16.60 5.74
N LEU A 163 -9.65 16.02 4.71
CA LEU A 163 -10.06 16.16 3.32
C LEU A 163 -10.58 14.81 2.81
N VAL A 164 -11.84 14.77 2.40
CA VAL A 164 -12.39 13.61 1.68
C VAL A 164 -12.28 13.88 0.19
N VAL A 165 -11.45 13.10 -0.49
CA VAL A 165 -11.23 13.18 -1.92
C VAL A 165 -12.06 12.09 -2.59
N GLU A 166 -12.92 12.49 -3.53
CA GLU A 166 -13.73 11.59 -4.34
C GLU A 166 -13.20 11.53 -5.77
N ALA A 167 -13.41 10.40 -6.44
CA ALA A 167 -12.98 10.20 -7.82
C ALA A 167 -13.65 11.23 -8.74
N ASP A 168 -12.86 11.82 -9.65
CA ASP A 168 -13.31 12.78 -10.67
C ASP A 168 -14.03 14.04 -10.15
N LYS A 169 -14.04 14.28 -8.84
CA LYS A 169 -14.51 15.54 -8.25
C LYS A 169 -13.35 16.49 -8.02
N MET A 170 -13.61 17.78 -8.25
CA MET A 170 -12.71 18.85 -7.87
C MET A 170 -13.10 19.36 -6.50
N VAL A 171 -12.22 19.21 -5.51
CA VAL A 171 -12.42 19.73 -4.16
C VAL A 171 -11.61 21.02 -4.01
N VAL A 172 -12.26 22.10 -3.60
CA VAL A 172 -11.59 23.37 -3.32
C VAL A 172 -11.49 23.54 -1.81
N VAL A 173 -10.27 23.67 -1.30
CA VAL A 173 -9.97 23.91 0.10
C VAL A 173 -9.38 25.30 0.24
N GLN A 174 -10.05 26.14 1.03
CA GLN A 174 -9.62 27.52 1.29
C GLN A 174 -9.51 27.76 2.79
N HIS A 175 -8.37 28.30 3.23
CA HIS A 175 -8.11 28.63 4.63
C HIS A 175 -7.42 29.98 4.80
N THR A 176 -7.75 30.69 5.88
CA THR A 176 -7.05 31.92 6.30
C THR A 176 -6.13 31.59 7.47
N LEU A 177 -4.84 31.87 7.35
CA LEU A 177 -3.85 31.55 8.37
C LEU A 177 -3.80 32.63 9.46
N VAL A 178 -3.66 32.20 10.71
CA VAL A 178 -3.54 33.09 11.87
C VAL A 178 -2.09 33.15 12.33
N GLN A 179 -1.55 34.36 12.53
CA GLN A 179 -0.17 34.53 13.01
C GLN A 179 0.02 33.85 14.37
N ALA A 180 1.13 33.11 14.49
CA ALA A 180 1.61 32.65 15.77
C ALA A 180 2.23 33.86 16.47
N SER A 181 1.45 34.53 17.32
CA SER A 181 1.93 35.62 18.16
C SER A 181 3.20 35.19 18.89
N GLY A 182 4.29 35.94 18.70
CA GLY A 182 5.60 35.62 19.25
C GLY A 182 5.56 35.58 20.77
N ALA A 183 5.72 34.39 21.34
CA ALA A 183 6.19 34.28 22.71
C ALA A 183 7.69 34.56 22.69
N GLU A 184 8.10 35.67 23.30
CA GLU A 184 9.50 35.94 23.66
C GLU A 184 10.12 34.72 24.37
N PRO A 185 11.44 34.48 24.23
CA PRO A 185 12.10 33.49 25.05
C PRO A 185 11.94 33.91 26.52
N VAL A 186 11.24 33.11 27.32
CA VAL A 186 11.23 33.26 28.77
C VAL A 186 12.68 33.16 29.22
N LYS A 187 13.30 34.30 29.53
CA LYS A 187 14.59 34.34 30.22
C LYS A 187 14.40 33.62 31.54
N THR A 188 15.11 32.51 31.67
CA THR A 188 15.38 31.81 32.93
C THR A 188 16.17 32.72 33.86
N GLU A 189 15.49 33.60 34.58
CA GLU A 189 15.94 34.27 35.80
C GLU A 189 14.66 34.52 36.61
N ASP A 190 14.66 34.11 37.88
CA ASP A 190 13.54 34.20 38.87
C ASP A 190 12.86 32.89 39.30
N ALA A 191 13.43 31.72 39.00
CA ALA A 191 13.07 30.45 39.66
C ALA A 191 13.61 30.31 41.11
N LYS A 192 14.02 31.40 41.76
CA LYS A 192 14.58 31.37 43.14
C LYS A 192 13.97 32.37 44.13
N SER A 193 12.96 33.15 43.75
CA SER A 193 12.34 34.14 44.65
C SER A 193 10.99 33.70 45.27
N LEU A 194 10.42 32.56 44.85
CA LEU A 194 9.10 32.12 45.33
C LEU A 194 9.14 31.03 46.42
N LEU A 195 10.32 30.67 46.94
CA LEU A 195 10.47 29.76 48.09
C LEU A 195 10.68 30.52 49.41
N THR A 196 9.88 31.55 49.68
CA THR A 196 9.72 32.10 51.04
C THR A 196 8.37 32.81 51.15
N GLN A 197 7.32 32.07 51.51
CA GLN A 197 6.39 32.58 52.51
C GLN A 197 5.59 31.44 53.15
N ASP A 198 5.75 31.36 54.46
CA ASP A 198 5.12 30.44 55.41
C ASP A 198 3.60 30.41 55.32
N ASP A 199 3.10 29.17 55.33
CA ASP A 199 1.71 28.79 55.49
C ASP A 199 1.20 29.08 56.92
N THR A 200 0.40 30.13 57.11
CA THR A 200 -0.56 30.18 58.24
C THR A 200 -1.86 30.90 57.90
N LYS A 201 -2.70 30.33 57.02
CA LYS A 201 -4.18 30.33 57.22
C LYS A 201 -4.94 29.41 56.24
N LYS A 202 -5.65 28.43 56.79
CA LYS A 202 -6.63 27.56 56.12
C LYS A 202 -7.92 28.34 55.71
N PRO A 203 -8.81 27.79 54.86
CA PRO A 203 -9.36 28.48 53.70
C PRO A 203 -10.86 28.82 53.84
N GLY A 204 -11.29 29.90 53.20
CA GLY A 204 -12.72 30.20 53.02
C GLY A 204 -13.23 29.62 51.70
N GLN A 205 -14.13 28.63 51.79
CA GLN A 205 -14.85 28.04 50.66
C GLN A 205 -15.77 29.06 49.98
N VAL A 206 -15.75 29.10 48.64
CA VAL A 206 -16.93 29.46 47.84
C VAL A 206 -17.17 28.31 46.84
N LYS A 207 -18.41 27.82 46.84
CA LYS A 207 -18.85 26.58 46.20
C LYS A 207 -19.05 26.76 44.69
N THR A 208 -18.48 25.83 43.93
CA THR A 208 -18.73 25.58 42.50
C THR A 208 -20.06 24.84 42.32
N PRO A 209 -20.91 25.18 41.33
CA PRO A 209 -21.90 24.25 40.79
C PRO A 209 -21.26 23.31 39.76
N GLU A 210 -21.51 22.04 39.98
CA GLU A 210 -21.01 20.84 39.30
C GLU A 210 -21.65 20.63 37.91
N VAL A 211 -20.84 20.35 36.89
CA VAL A 211 -21.28 19.74 35.62
C VAL A 211 -20.51 18.43 35.44
N PRO A 212 -21.15 17.25 35.38
CA PRO A 212 -20.44 15.99 35.29
C PRO A 212 -20.00 15.64 33.85
N GLY A 213 -18.72 15.32 33.66
CA GLY A 213 -18.35 14.12 32.87
C GLY A 213 -17.74 14.25 31.46
N THR A 214 -16.65 15.00 31.25
CA THR A 214 -15.76 14.75 30.09
C THR A 214 -14.37 14.31 30.55
N PRO A 215 -13.89 13.10 30.19
CA PRO A 215 -12.53 12.67 30.47
C PRO A 215 -11.51 13.36 29.54
N PRO A 216 -10.26 13.60 30.00
CA PRO A 216 -9.24 14.28 29.21
C PRO A 216 -8.69 13.38 28.07
N PRO A 217 -8.25 13.95 26.93
CA PRO A 217 -7.63 13.19 25.86
C PRO A 217 -6.24 12.69 26.29
N VAL A 218 -6.02 11.37 26.26
CA VAL A 218 -4.69 10.79 26.40
C VAL A 218 -3.87 11.04 25.12
N PRO A 219 -2.61 11.50 25.21
CA PRO A 219 -1.79 11.79 24.03
C PRO A 219 -1.24 10.49 23.45
N PHE A 220 -1.57 10.20 22.19
CA PHE A 220 -0.95 9.15 21.40
C PHE A 220 0.39 9.70 20.85
N TYR A 221 1.50 9.47 21.55
CA TYR A 221 2.84 9.43 20.95
C TYR A 221 3.79 8.70 21.90
N SER A 222 3.99 7.43 21.64
CA SER A 222 5.27 6.76 21.83
C SER A 222 5.39 5.66 20.77
N ARG A 223 6.06 5.99 19.67
CA ARG A 223 6.51 5.01 18.68
C ARG A 223 7.66 4.20 19.30
N TRP A 224 7.64 2.87 19.19
CA TRP A 224 8.59 2.09 18.38
C TRP A 224 8.24 0.59 18.38
N TRP A 225 8.87 -0.12 17.45
CA TRP A 225 8.59 -1.47 16.98
C TRP A 225 8.94 -2.62 17.94
N PHE A 226 8.23 -3.76 17.74
CA PHE A 226 8.72 -5.16 17.78
C PHE A 226 8.53 -6.08 19.03
N TRP A 227 7.68 -7.11 18.84
CA TRP A 227 7.53 -8.46 19.46
C TRP A 227 7.31 -8.65 20.98
N THR A 228 6.19 -9.30 21.33
CA THR A 228 6.15 -10.68 21.87
C THR A 228 4.69 -11.08 22.06
N GLY A 229 4.28 -12.16 21.40
CA GLY A 229 3.08 -12.89 21.82
C GLY A 229 3.37 -13.68 23.08
N VAL A 230 2.42 -13.71 24.01
CA VAL A 230 1.93 -14.89 24.76
C VAL A 230 0.66 -14.44 25.47
N GLY A 231 -0.35 -15.31 25.46
CA GLY A 231 -1.28 -15.41 26.60
C GLY A 231 -2.55 -14.61 26.42
N ALA A 232 -3.51 -15.12 25.65
CA ALA A 232 -4.58 -15.96 26.21
C ALA A 232 -5.62 -15.09 26.94
N THR A 233 -6.71 -14.77 26.25
CA THR A 233 -7.99 -15.49 26.31
C THR A 233 -8.92 -14.87 27.36
N VAL A 234 -10.02 -14.24 26.93
CA VAL A 234 -11.39 -14.81 26.94
C VAL A 234 -12.17 -14.13 28.07
N VAL A 235 -13.42 -13.65 27.96
CA VAL A 235 -14.46 -13.60 26.93
C VAL A 235 -15.55 -12.64 27.47
N PHE A 236 -16.40 -12.14 26.57
CA PHE A 236 -17.80 -11.71 26.73
C PHE A 236 -18.42 -11.81 28.14
N ALA A 237 -19.31 -10.92 28.57
CA ALA A 237 -20.59 -10.58 27.93
C ALA A 237 -21.22 -9.45 28.79
N ALA A 238 -22.13 -8.62 28.31
CA ALA A 238 -23.46 -9.09 27.98
C ALA A 238 -24.29 -8.02 27.25
N ALA A 239 -24.55 -8.26 25.97
CA ALA A 239 -25.94 -8.47 25.58
C ALA A 239 -26.20 -9.97 25.77
N THR A 240 -26.98 -10.36 26.78
CA THR A 240 -27.32 -11.76 27.08
C THR A 240 -28.82 -12.01 27.05
N GLY A 241 -29.17 -12.96 26.20
CA GLY A 241 -30.16 -14.02 26.39
C GLY A 241 -29.76 -15.10 25.37
N TYR A 242 -29.53 -16.37 25.69
CA TYR A 242 -29.86 -17.18 26.87
C TYR A 242 -28.97 -18.44 26.80
N PHE A 243 -28.21 -18.73 27.89
CA PHE A 243 -27.71 -20.05 28.34
C PHE A 243 -26.66 -20.79 27.46
N GLY A 244 -25.50 -21.26 27.93
CA GLY A 244 -25.03 -21.52 29.30
C GLY A 244 -25.36 -22.94 29.77
N MET A 245 -24.59 -23.95 29.35
CA MET A 245 -24.04 -25.04 30.19
C MET A 245 -23.45 -26.19 29.37
N GLN A 246 -22.40 -26.77 29.95
CA GLN A 246 -21.85 -28.12 29.72
C GLN A 246 -20.98 -28.36 28.48
N THR A 247 -19.68 -28.26 28.73
CA THR A 247 -18.77 -29.36 28.40
C THR A 247 -19.36 -30.72 28.81
N LEU A 248 -19.38 -31.68 27.89
CA LEU A 248 -18.85 -33.05 28.04
C LEU A 248 -19.27 -33.93 26.87
N SER A 249 -18.34 -34.80 26.45
CA SER A 249 -18.59 -36.04 25.70
C SER A 249 -18.86 -35.95 24.19
N LEU A 250 -17.78 -35.81 23.40
CA LEU A 250 -17.69 -36.44 22.08
C LEU A 250 -17.04 -37.83 22.24
N LYS A 251 -17.80 -38.78 22.78
CA LYS A 251 -17.61 -40.22 22.59
C LYS A 251 -18.93 -40.93 22.87
N LYS A 252 -19.28 -41.89 21.98
CA LYS A 252 -20.54 -42.67 21.90
C LYS A 252 -21.73 -41.84 21.38
N ASP A 253 -22.43 -42.15 20.28
CA ASP A 253 -22.62 -43.39 19.54
C ASP A 253 -22.68 -43.05 18.03
N TRP A 254 -21.63 -43.38 17.27
CA TRP A 254 -21.74 -44.40 16.23
C TRP A 254 -22.62 -45.59 16.63
N ASP A 255 -23.51 -45.95 15.70
CA ASP A 255 -24.53 -47.01 15.74
C ASP A 255 -25.78 -46.70 16.58
N ASP A 256 -26.82 -46.17 15.94
CA ASP A 256 -28.02 -46.99 15.63
C ASP A 256 -29.04 -46.16 14.83
N THR A 257 -29.07 -46.37 13.53
CA THR A 257 -30.31 -46.43 12.75
C THR A 257 -29.94 -47.12 11.44
N GLY A 258 -29.57 -48.39 11.59
CA GLY A 258 -30.05 -49.33 10.59
C GLY A 258 -31.56 -49.43 10.74
N ASP A 259 -32.30 -49.19 9.66
CA ASP A 259 -33.30 -50.20 9.31
C ASP A 259 -33.38 -50.34 7.78
N PRO A 260 -33.27 -51.56 7.24
CA PRO A 260 -33.06 -51.85 5.84
C PRO A 260 -34.33 -52.36 5.18
N GLN A 261 -34.92 -51.59 4.27
CA GLN A 261 -35.74 -52.17 3.21
C GLN A 261 -35.70 -51.30 1.96
N LYS A 262 -34.74 -51.62 1.08
CA LYS A 262 -34.91 -51.71 -0.37
C LYS A 262 -33.64 -52.27 -0.99
N LYS A 263 -33.40 -53.55 -0.71
CA LYS A 263 -32.49 -54.39 -1.49
C LYS A 263 -32.92 -55.86 -1.42
N SER A 264 -34.03 -56.18 -2.07
CA SER A 264 -34.27 -57.47 -2.72
C SER A 264 -35.66 -57.45 -3.35
N ASP A 265 -35.68 -57.37 -4.66
CA ASP A 265 -36.56 -58.00 -5.65
C ASP A 265 -35.92 -57.50 -6.97
N GLY A 266 -35.12 -58.26 -7.73
CA GLY A 266 -35.42 -59.63 -8.16
C GLY A 266 -36.54 -59.55 -9.19
N GLU A 267 -36.25 -59.92 -10.45
CA GLU A 267 -37.19 -60.00 -11.59
C GLU A 267 -37.62 -58.63 -12.17
N ASP A 268 -37.48 -58.29 -13.46
CA ASP A 268 -37.45 -59.05 -14.72
C ASP A 268 -36.62 -58.24 -15.74
N ALA A 269 -35.67 -58.81 -16.49
CA ALA A 269 -35.93 -59.49 -17.74
C ALA A 269 -36.89 -58.73 -18.68
N ARG A 270 -36.35 -57.84 -19.52
CA ARG A 270 -36.58 -57.80 -20.98
C ARG A 270 -35.75 -56.72 -21.67
#